data_AF-A0A357YVF4-F1
#
_entry.id   AF-A0A357YVF4-F1
#
_cell.length_a   1.000
_cell.length_b   1.000
_cell.length_c   1.000
_cell.angle_alpha   90.00
_cell.angle_beta   90.00
_cell.angle_gamma   90.00
#
_symmetry.space_group_name_H-M   'P 1'
#
loop_
_entity.id
_entity.type
_entity.pdbx_description
1 polymer ?
#
loop_
_entity_poly.entity_id
_entity_poly.type
_entity_poly.pdbx_seq_one_letter_code
_entity_poly.pdbx_strand_id
1 'polypeptide(L)'
;GLEVFIAHVSDERLIRLQRCLSEALKCFTDDYDQLSEVAGWLIHISTLLDPDENPSRTGDEVENELVEYLDQLLEQNKDNPTLFMFASKIRKTTRNYASGLFHTYDVPALPRTNNDRESEFRGLNQRLLRTTGQKGATNRMIQRSGAWELIPRPGNLEETISVFSSVDMDLFREERQRLCNHRSRFKLHTRSGKKVRTELEKLTARWLELPQDNQKR
;
A
#
# COMPACT_ATOMS: atom_id res chain seq x y z
N GLY A 1 -22.80 -23.30 15.33
CA GLY A 1 -21.60 -24.07 15.75
C GLY A 1 -21.87 -25.57 15.67
N LEU A 2 -20.85 -26.41 15.86
CA LEU A 2 -20.95 -27.89 15.88
C LEU A 2 -22.06 -28.40 16.82
N GLU A 3 -22.39 -27.64 17.86
CA GLU A 3 -23.49 -27.88 18.80
C GLU A 3 -24.86 -28.03 18.13
N VAL A 4 -25.13 -27.24 17.08
CA VAL A 4 -26.40 -27.32 16.32
C VAL A 4 -26.48 -28.64 15.53
N PHE A 5 -25.34 -29.13 15.04
CA PHE A 5 -25.26 -30.40 14.32
C PHE A 5 -25.36 -31.61 15.26
N ILE A 6 -24.73 -31.54 16.44
CA ILE A 6 -24.83 -32.58 17.46
C ILE A 6 -26.25 -32.68 18.03
N ALA A 7 -26.93 -31.53 18.22
CA ALA A 7 -28.34 -31.51 18.66
C ALA A 7 -29.31 -32.09 17.62
N HIS A 8 -28.95 -32.05 16.33
CA HIS A 8 -29.77 -32.58 15.23
C HIS A 8 -29.46 -34.05 14.91
N VAL A 9 -28.18 -34.45 14.97
CA VAL A 9 -27.72 -35.83 14.79
C VAL A 9 -26.55 -36.10 15.75
N SER A 10 -26.82 -36.91 16.77
CA SER A 10 -25.82 -37.35 17.76
C SER A 10 -24.92 -38.46 17.19
N ASP A 11 -24.01 -38.11 16.29
CA ASP A 11 -22.95 -39.02 15.82
C ASP A 11 -21.77 -39.02 16.81
N GLU A 12 -21.34 -40.20 17.26
CA GLU A 12 -20.21 -40.36 18.18
C GLU A 12 -18.92 -39.69 17.69
N ARG A 13 -18.72 -39.65 16.36
CA ARG A 13 -17.55 -39.00 15.74
C ARG A 13 -17.60 -37.49 15.89
N LEU A 14 -18.79 -36.88 15.79
CA LEU A 14 -18.98 -35.44 15.97
C LEU A 14 -18.79 -35.03 17.44
N ILE A 15 -19.32 -35.82 18.38
CA ILE A 15 -19.12 -35.60 19.81
C ILE A 15 -17.63 -35.72 20.16
N ARG A 16 -16.94 -36.74 19.64
CA ARG A 16 -15.49 -36.91 19.83
C ARG A 16 -14.70 -35.75 19.24
N LEU A 17 -15.04 -35.30 18.03
CA LEU A 17 -14.40 -34.15 17.39
C LEU A 17 -14.59 -32.87 18.21
N GLN A 18 -15.82 -32.58 18.66
CA GLN A 18 -16.11 -31.41 19.49
C GLN A 18 -15.30 -31.45 20.80
N ARG A 19 -15.27 -32.60 21.49
CA ARG A 19 -14.48 -32.74 22.73
C ARG A 19 -13.00 -32.50 22.48
N CYS A 20 -12.41 -33.15 21.46
CA CYS A 20 -11.00 -32.98 21.14
C CYS A 20 -10.66 -31.54 20.73
N LEU A 21 -11.54 -30.88 19.98
CA LEU A 21 -11.38 -29.46 19.65
C LEU A 21 -11.47 -28.57 20.88
N SER A 22 -12.46 -28.77 21.76
CA SER A 22 -12.59 -27.99 22.99
C SER A 22 -11.40 -28.20 23.94
N GLU A 23 -10.87 -29.41 24.05
CA GLU A 23 -9.66 -29.71 24.81
C GLU A 23 -8.43 -29.04 24.20
N ALA A 24 -8.26 -29.11 22.88
CA ALA A 24 -7.15 -28.45 22.20
C ALA A 24 -7.23 -26.92 22.31
N LEU A 25 -8.43 -26.34 22.18
CA LEU A 25 -8.65 -24.88 22.28
C LEU A 25 -8.38 -24.35 23.69
N LYS A 26 -8.66 -25.13 24.74
CA LYS A 26 -8.32 -24.75 26.13
C LYS A 26 -6.83 -24.46 26.31
N CYS A 27 -5.95 -25.13 25.57
CA CYS A 27 -4.52 -24.86 25.63
C CYS A 27 -4.12 -23.50 25.03
N PHE A 28 -5.01 -22.85 24.29
CA PHE A 28 -4.79 -21.55 23.64
C PHE A 28 -5.67 -20.44 24.21
N THR A 29 -6.47 -20.70 25.26
CA THR A 29 -7.37 -19.69 25.84
C THR A 29 -6.59 -18.48 26.32
N ASP A 30 -5.51 -18.68 27.08
CA ASP A 30 -4.72 -17.58 27.62
C ASP A 30 -4.06 -16.73 26.52
N ASP A 31 -3.53 -17.38 25.48
CA ASP A 31 -2.95 -16.70 24.32
C ASP A 31 -4.02 -15.92 23.53
N TYR A 32 -5.21 -16.51 23.37
CA TYR A 32 -6.33 -15.87 22.69
C TYR A 32 -6.84 -14.66 23.47
N ASP A 33 -6.97 -14.76 24.79
CA ASP A 33 -7.43 -13.68 25.65
C ASP A 33 -6.45 -12.49 25.60
N GLN A 34 -5.14 -12.77 25.67
CA GLN A 34 -4.11 -11.75 25.50
C GLN A 34 -4.15 -11.09 24.12
N LEU A 35 -4.35 -11.87 23.05
CA LEU A 35 -4.47 -11.32 21.69
C LEU A 35 -5.75 -10.51 21.51
N SER A 36 -6.86 -10.95 22.12
CA SER A 36 -8.13 -10.22 22.10
C SER A 36 -8.01 -8.89 22.83
N GLU A 37 -7.28 -8.86 23.96
CA GLU A 37 -6.99 -7.63 24.68
C GLU A 37 -6.16 -6.65 23.84
N VAL A 38 -5.07 -7.15 23.22
CA VAL A 38 -4.24 -6.35 22.30
C VAL A 38 -5.05 -5.83 21.11
N ALA A 39 -5.95 -6.64 20.56
CA ALA A 39 -6.86 -6.21 19.49
C ALA A 39 -7.79 -5.09 19.98
N GLY A 40 -8.29 -5.18 21.21
CA GLY A 40 -9.06 -4.12 21.87
C GLY A 40 -8.28 -2.81 21.97
N TRP A 41 -6.99 -2.85 22.33
CA TRP A 41 -6.14 -1.65 22.35
C TRP A 41 -6.02 -0.99 20.97
N LEU A 42 -5.83 -1.80 19.92
CA LEU A 42 -5.73 -1.28 18.55
C LEU A 42 -7.03 -0.64 18.06
N ILE A 43 -8.18 -1.21 18.42
CA ILE A 43 -9.49 -0.62 18.14
C ILE A 43 -9.62 0.72 18.86
N HIS A 44 -9.27 0.78 20.16
CA HIS A 44 -9.34 2.02 20.92
C HIS A 44 -8.43 3.11 20.34
N ILE A 45 -7.19 2.77 19.97
CA ILE A 45 -6.27 3.69 19.28
C ILE A 45 -6.87 4.19 17.96
N SER A 46 -7.51 3.30 17.19
CA SER A 46 -8.18 3.69 15.93
C SER A 46 -9.29 4.71 16.16
N THR A 47 -10.12 4.50 17.18
CA THR A 47 -11.20 5.42 17.57
C THR A 47 -10.65 6.75 18.09
N LEU A 48 -9.61 6.73 18.93
CA LEU A 48 -8.96 7.94 19.44
C LEU A 48 -8.43 8.80 18.28
N LEU A 49 -7.81 8.14 17.30
CA LEU A 49 -7.29 8.74 16.08
C LEU A 49 -8.37 9.02 15.01
N ASP A 50 -9.65 8.89 15.32
CA ASP A 50 -10.73 9.19 14.39
C ASP A 50 -11.24 10.63 14.59
N PRO A 51 -11.06 11.56 13.63
CA PRO A 51 -11.57 12.92 13.71
C PRO A 51 -13.08 13.01 13.49
N ASP A 52 -13.70 12.01 12.83
CA ASP A 52 -15.14 12.06 12.51
C ASP A 52 -16.00 11.61 13.70
N GLU A 53 -15.48 10.69 14.52
CA GLU A 53 -16.17 10.18 15.72
C GLU A 53 -15.96 11.04 16.97
N ASN A 54 -15.13 12.07 16.87
CA ASN A 54 -14.70 12.87 18.02
C ASN A 54 -14.86 14.38 17.78
N PRO A 55 -14.93 15.20 18.85
CA PRO A 55 -14.94 16.64 18.71
C PRO A 55 -13.68 17.15 17.99
N SER A 56 -13.78 18.32 17.36
CA SER A 56 -12.63 19.00 16.75
C SER A 56 -11.54 19.22 17.80
N ARG A 57 -10.39 18.59 17.57
CA ARG A 57 -9.19 18.62 18.41
C ARG A 57 -8.01 19.01 17.54
N THR A 58 -7.05 19.69 18.14
CA THR A 58 -5.76 20.01 17.51
C THR A 58 -4.85 18.78 17.47
N GLY A 59 -3.83 18.81 16.61
CA GLY A 59 -2.85 17.72 16.52
C GLY A 59 -2.16 17.46 17.86
N ASP A 60 -1.81 18.53 18.59
CA ASP A 60 -1.17 18.44 19.90
C ASP A 60 -2.07 17.79 20.97
N GLU A 61 -3.38 18.08 20.96
CA GLU A 61 -4.33 17.46 21.88
C GLU A 61 -4.43 15.95 21.64
N VAL A 62 -4.55 15.54 20.37
CA VAL A 62 -4.62 14.12 19.99
C VAL A 62 -3.32 13.39 20.28
N GLU A 63 -2.17 14.04 20.07
CA GLU A 63 -0.86 13.48 20.43
C GLU A 63 -0.76 13.21 21.93
N ASN A 64 -1.12 14.20 22.76
CA ASN A 64 -1.07 14.05 24.22
C ASN A 64 -2.01 12.94 24.70
N GLU A 65 -3.24 12.90 24.20
CA GLU A 65 -4.23 11.87 24.55
C GLU A 65 -3.74 10.46 24.20
N LEU A 66 -3.15 10.29 23.01
CA LEU A 66 -2.59 9.02 22.57
C LEU A 66 -1.38 8.60 23.42
N VAL A 67 -0.48 9.54 23.71
CA VAL A 67 0.72 9.26 24.52
C VAL A 67 0.32 8.87 25.93
N GLU A 68 -0.62 9.59 26.53
CA GLU A 68 -1.14 9.28 27.87
C GLU A 68 -1.76 7.88 27.91
N TYR A 69 -2.59 7.53 26.93
CA TYR A 69 -3.18 6.20 26.82
C TYR A 69 -2.11 5.10 26.72
N LEU A 70 -1.08 5.30 25.89
CA LEU A 70 0.00 4.32 25.72
C LEU A 70 0.88 4.17 26.97
N ASP A 71 1.10 5.25 27.71
CA ASP A 71 1.84 5.21 28.97
C ASP A 71 1.02 4.50 30.07
N GLN A 72 -0.31 4.72 30.11
CA GLN A 72 -1.22 3.97 30.98
C GLN A 72 -1.23 2.46 30.65
N LEU A 73 -1.29 2.10 29.36
CA LEU A 73 -1.22 0.70 28.93
C LEU A 73 0.07 0.02 29.37
N LEU A 74 1.20 0.72 29.27
CA LEU A 74 2.48 0.21 29.74
C LEU A 74 2.48 -0.02 31.25
N GLU A 75 1.93 0.90 32.02
CA GLU A 75 1.84 0.80 33.48
C GLU A 75 0.96 -0.36 33.93
N GLN A 76 -0.23 -0.48 33.35
CA GLN A 76 -1.22 -1.52 33.68
C GLN A 76 -0.70 -2.93 33.38
N ASN A 77 0.16 -3.07 32.37
CA ASN A 77 0.64 -4.36 31.89
C ASN A 77 2.07 -4.70 32.30
N LYS A 78 2.70 -3.96 33.23
CA LYS A 78 4.08 -4.21 33.67
C LYS A 78 4.34 -5.63 34.16
N ASP A 79 3.34 -6.22 34.82
CA ASP A 79 3.46 -7.55 35.44
C ASP A 79 3.18 -8.70 34.46
N ASN A 80 2.68 -8.41 33.25
CA ASN A 80 2.45 -9.40 32.20
C ASN A 80 3.47 -9.25 31.06
N PRO A 81 4.49 -10.12 30.95
CA PRO A 81 5.56 -9.99 29.95
C PRO A 81 5.08 -9.93 28.50
N THR A 82 4.05 -10.71 28.16
CA THR A 82 3.52 -10.78 26.78
C THR A 82 2.81 -9.48 26.41
N LEU A 83 1.87 -9.06 27.25
CA LEU A 83 1.11 -7.82 27.06
C LEU A 83 2.01 -6.59 27.10
N PHE A 84 2.99 -6.56 28.01
CA PHE A 84 3.98 -5.49 28.08
C PHE A 84 4.80 -5.37 26.79
N MET A 85 5.19 -6.51 26.19
CA MET A 85 5.93 -6.54 24.93
C MET A 85 5.10 -5.97 23.77
N PHE A 86 3.81 -6.30 23.70
CA PHE A 86 2.90 -5.70 22.73
C PHE A 86 2.71 -4.20 22.94
N ALA A 87 2.40 -3.77 24.16
CA ALA A 87 2.23 -2.34 24.49
C ALA A 87 3.50 -1.53 24.18
N SER A 88 4.68 -2.06 24.52
CA SER A 88 5.97 -1.46 24.19
C SER A 88 6.20 -1.33 22.69
N LYS A 89 5.82 -2.34 21.92
CA LYS A 89 5.95 -2.34 20.46
C LYS A 89 4.99 -1.37 19.80
N ILE A 90 3.75 -1.28 20.29
CA ILE A 90 2.76 -0.29 19.84
C ILE A 90 3.31 1.11 20.08
N ARG A 91 3.71 1.44 21.32
CA ARG A 91 4.27 2.75 21.67
C ARG A 91 5.48 3.13 20.83
N LYS A 92 6.41 2.18 20.63
CA LYS A 92 7.58 2.40 19.76
C LYS A 92 7.16 2.71 18.31
N THR A 93 6.18 1.97 17.79
CA THR A 93 5.68 2.17 16.43
C THR A 93 5.01 3.53 16.31
N THR A 94 4.11 3.88 17.23
CA THR A 94 3.47 5.20 17.29
C THR A 94 4.50 6.32 17.30
N ARG A 95 5.53 6.23 18.16
CA ARG A 95 6.59 7.26 18.22
C ARG A 95 7.39 7.40 16.93
N ASN A 96 7.63 6.30 16.22
CA ASN A 96 8.33 6.35 14.94
C ASN A 96 7.51 7.03 13.84
N TYR A 97 6.18 6.91 13.90
CA TYR A 97 5.26 7.53 12.93
C TYR A 97 4.69 8.87 13.39
N ALA A 98 4.93 9.28 14.65
CA ALA A 98 4.38 10.51 15.23
C ALA A 98 4.70 11.75 14.40
N SER A 99 5.90 11.81 13.80
CA SER A 99 6.29 12.89 12.90
C SER A 99 5.37 12.94 11.68
N GLY A 100 4.42 13.88 11.68
CA GLY A 100 3.48 14.09 10.60
C GLY A 100 2.15 13.33 10.71
N LEU A 101 1.95 12.52 11.75
CA LEU A 101 0.67 11.84 11.97
C LEU A 101 -0.44 12.84 12.35
N PHE A 102 -0.11 13.84 13.16
CA PHE A 102 -1.07 14.74 13.79
C PHE A 102 -1.37 16.02 12.98
N HIS A 103 -0.59 16.33 11.95
CA HIS A 103 -0.85 17.50 11.09
C HIS A 103 -2.18 17.43 10.33
N THR A 104 -2.77 16.23 10.22
CA THR A 104 -4.09 16.02 9.63
C THR A 104 -5.22 16.66 10.46
N TYR A 105 -5.01 16.87 11.76
CA TYR A 105 -5.96 17.53 12.64
C TYR A 105 -5.91 19.06 12.52
N ASP A 106 -4.73 19.62 12.20
CA ASP A 106 -4.55 21.07 12.10
C ASP A 106 -4.85 21.62 10.69
N VAL A 107 -4.80 20.77 9.66
CA VAL A 107 -4.98 21.15 8.26
C VAL A 107 -6.26 20.53 7.70
N PRO A 108 -7.36 21.30 7.57
CA PRO A 108 -8.68 20.77 7.17
C PRO A 108 -8.71 20.06 5.81
N ALA A 109 -7.76 20.37 4.92
CA ALA A 109 -7.69 19.80 3.57
C ALA A 109 -6.78 18.57 3.47
N LEU A 110 -6.11 18.17 4.56
CA LEU A 110 -5.22 17.02 4.55
C LEU A 110 -5.99 15.76 5.01
N PRO A 111 -6.17 14.76 4.13
CA PRO A 111 -6.92 13.56 4.52
C PRO A 111 -6.16 12.78 5.60
N ARG A 112 -6.90 12.29 6.59
CA ARG A 112 -6.39 11.48 7.72
C ARG A 112 -5.63 10.24 7.26
N THR A 113 -6.17 9.55 6.26
CA THR A 113 -5.63 8.29 5.77
C THR A 113 -5.27 8.37 4.30
N ASN A 114 -4.19 7.69 3.94
CA ASN A 114 -3.79 7.48 2.56
C ASN A 114 -4.34 6.14 2.00
N ASN A 115 -5.18 5.42 2.76
CA ASN A 115 -5.65 4.07 2.43
C ASN A 115 -6.35 3.98 1.07
N ASP A 116 -7.14 4.99 0.71
CA ASP A 116 -7.84 5.02 -0.57
C ASP A 116 -6.84 5.08 -1.72
N ARG A 117 -5.84 5.98 -1.61
CA ARG A 117 -4.76 6.07 -2.59
C ARG A 117 -3.92 4.80 -2.63
N GLU A 118 -3.61 4.21 -1.47
CA GLU A 118 -2.87 2.95 -1.43
C GLU A 118 -3.65 1.82 -2.10
N SER A 119 -4.97 1.79 -1.94
CA SER A 119 -5.87 0.83 -2.59
C SER A 119 -5.90 1.03 -4.11
N GLU A 120 -5.97 2.28 -4.58
CA GLU A 120 -5.85 2.62 -6.00
C GLU A 120 -4.50 2.18 -6.58
N PHE A 121 -3.39 2.45 -5.89
CA PHE A 121 -2.05 2.01 -6.32
C PHE A 121 -1.94 0.48 -6.35
N ARG A 122 -2.54 -0.23 -5.38
CA ARG A 122 -2.60 -1.70 -5.39
C ARG A 122 -3.40 -2.23 -6.57
N GLY A 123 -4.55 -1.65 -6.86
CA GLY A 123 -5.38 -2.00 -8.02
C GLY A 123 -4.65 -1.78 -9.35
N LEU A 124 -3.99 -0.62 -9.50
CA LEU A 124 -3.18 -0.29 -10.67
C LEU A 124 -2.03 -1.29 -10.86
N ASN A 125 -1.28 -1.58 -9.79
CA ASN A 125 -0.18 -2.55 -9.82
C ASN A 125 -0.67 -3.93 -10.25
N GLN A 126 -1.79 -4.39 -9.68
CA GLN A 126 -2.35 -5.70 -10.01
C GLN A 126 -2.81 -5.77 -11.47
N ARG A 127 -3.49 -4.73 -11.97
CA ARG A 127 -3.90 -4.62 -13.37
C ARG A 127 -2.69 -4.70 -14.31
N LEU A 128 -1.69 -3.86 -14.08
CA LEU A 128 -0.48 -3.83 -14.90
C LEU A 128 0.33 -5.13 -14.82
N LEU A 129 0.40 -5.77 -13.65
CA LEU A 129 1.05 -7.07 -13.51
C LEU A 129 0.31 -8.17 -14.27
N ARG A 130 -1.03 -8.18 -14.26
CA ARG A 130 -1.84 -9.13 -15.05
C ARG A 130 -1.63 -8.95 -16.55
N THR A 131 -1.51 -7.71 -17.03
CA THR A 131 -1.29 -7.43 -18.46
C THR A 131 0.14 -7.69 -18.90
N THR A 132 1.14 -7.35 -18.09
CA THR A 132 2.56 -7.44 -18.48
C THR A 132 3.23 -8.75 -18.08
N GLY A 133 2.69 -9.47 -17.10
CA GLY A 133 3.26 -10.71 -16.55
C GLY A 133 4.61 -10.54 -15.85
N GLN A 134 5.16 -9.32 -15.76
CA GLN A 134 6.52 -9.08 -15.25
C GLN A 134 6.54 -7.88 -14.31
N LYS A 135 6.85 -8.10 -13.02
CA LYS A 135 6.97 -7.05 -11.99
C LYS A 135 7.89 -5.91 -12.42
N GLY A 136 9.00 -6.22 -13.07
CA GLY A 136 9.92 -5.21 -13.60
C GLY A 136 9.34 -4.39 -14.77
N ALA A 137 8.47 -4.96 -15.59
CA ALA A 137 7.75 -4.23 -16.64
C ALA A 137 6.65 -3.33 -16.05
N THR A 138 5.88 -3.84 -15.08
CA THR A 138 4.90 -3.05 -14.32
C THR A 138 5.53 -1.79 -13.70
N ASN A 139 6.61 -1.96 -12.95
CA ASN A 139 7.30 -0.83 -12.32
C ASN A 139 7.79 0.20 -13.35
N ARG A 140 8.29 -0.26 -14.50
CA ARG A 140 8.75 0.63 -15.58
C ARG A 140 7.60 1.38 -16.25
N MET A 141 6.44 0.75 -16.42
CA MET A 141 5.25 1.43 -16.93
C MET A 141 4.79 2.51 -15.96
N ILE A 142 4.70 2.21 -14.66
CA ILE A 142 4.32 3.18 -13.63
C ILE A 142 5.29 4.36 -13.60
N GLN A 143 6.61 4.12 -13.67
CA GLN A 143 7.59 5.21 -13.70
C GLN A 143 7.45 6.09 -14.95
N ARG A 144 7.22 5.48 -16.12
CA ARG A 144 7.11 6.19 -17.40
C ARG A 144 5.82 6.96 -17.58
N SER A 145 4.72 6.41 -17.08
CA SER A 145 3.40 6.99 -17.21
C SER A 145 3.01 7.83 -15.99
N GLY A 146 3.65 7.65 -14.83
CA GLY A 146 3.48 8.48 -13.64
C GLY A 146 2.03 8.65 -13.20
N ALA A 147 1.69 9.89 -12.82
CA ALA A 147 0.35 10.29 -12.39
C ALA A 147 -0.74 10.05 -13.46
N TRP A 148 -0.37 9.94 -14.74
CA TRP A 148 -1.31 9.75 -15.83
C TRP A 148 -1.92 8.33 -15.88
N GLU A 149 -1.39 7.34 -15.14
CA GLU A 149 -2.04 6.02 -15.02
C GLU A 149 -3.27 6.01 -14.11
N LEU A 150 -3.39 7.02 -13.24
CA LEU A 150 -4.53 7.20 -12.33
C LEU A 150 -5.71 7.90 -12.99
N ILE A 151 -5.55 8.37 -14.24
CA ILE A 151 -6.65 8.96 -14.99
C ILE A 151 -7.69 7.87 -15.26
N PRO A 152 -8.94 8.05 -14.79
CA PRO A 152 -10.00 7.06 -15.01
C PRO A 152 -10.22 6.89 -16.51
N ARG A 153 -10.42 5.64 -16.92
CA ARG A 153 -10.75 5.34 -18.32
C ARG A 153 -12.28 5.34 -18.44
N PRO A 154 -12.85 6.12 -19.37
CA PRO A 154 -14.27 6.05 -19.68
C PRO A 154 -14.65 4.61 -20.02
N GLY A 155 -15.81 4.15 -19.54
CA GLY A 155 -16.24 2.77 -19.63
C GLY A 155 -16.77 2.38 -21.02
N ASN A 156 -17.17 3.36 -21.82
CA ASN A 156 -17.68 3.16 -23.18
C ASN A 156 -17.29 4.32 -24.13
N LEU A 157 -17.60 4.14 -25.41
CA LEU A 157 -17.23 5.09 -26.47
C LEU A 157 -17.96 6.43 -26.34
N GLU A 158 -19.23 6.44 -25.95
CA GLU A 158 -20.03 7.67 -25.81
C GLU A 158 -19.48 8.56 -24.70
N GLU A 159 -19.18 7.96 -23.55
CA GLU A 159 -18.53 8.64 -22.42
C GLU A 159 -17.15 9.17 -22.82
N THR A 160 -16.40 8.40 -23.61
CA THR A 160 -15.10 8.83 -24.14
C THR A 160 -15.28 10.09 -24.99
N ILE A 161 -16.19 10.08 -25.95
CA ILE A 161 -16.43 11.22 -26.85
C ILE A 161 -16.86 12.44 -26.04
N SER A 162 -17.76 12.26 -25.07
CA SER A 162 -18.22 13.33 -24.18
C SER A 162 -17.05 13.96 -23.42
N VAL A 163 -16.23 13.15 -22.75
CA VAL A 163 -15.07 13.63 -21.98
C VAL A 163 -14.10 14.38 -22.88
N PHE A 164 -13.70 13.79 -24.01
CA PHE A 164 -12.75 14.43 -24.93
C PHE A 164 -13.30 15.71 -25.56
N SER A 165 -14.61 15.79 -25.81
CA SER A 165 -15.24 16.99 -26.38
C SER A 165 -15.28 18.19 -25.43
N SER A 166 -15.27 17.94 -24.12
CA SER A 166 -15.26 18.98 -23.08
C SER A 166 -13.88 19.55 -22.75
N VAL A 167 -12.80 18.97 -23.29
CA VAL A 167 -11.43 19.35 -22.96
C VAL A 167 -10.96 20.49 -23.86
N ASP A 168 -10.48 21.57 -23.25
CA ASP A 168 -9.81 22.66 -23.95
C ASP A 168 -8.54 22.14 -24.67
N MET A 169 -8.43 22.46 -25.96
CA MET A 169 -7.33 22.05 -26.81
C MET A 169 -5.97 22.60 -26.38
N ASP A 170 -5.91 23.79 -25.79
CA ASP A 170 -4.65 24.39 -25.35
C ASP A 170 -4.17 23.75 -24.04
N LEU A 171 -5.09 23.48 -23.10
CA LEU A 171 -4.80 22.67 -21.90
C LEU A 171 -4.34 21.26 -22.28
N PHE A 172 -4.99 20.64 -23.26
CA PHE A 172 -4.58 19.31 -23.75
C PHE A 172 -3.15 19.32 -24.31
N ARG A 173 -2.79 20.35 -25.09
CA ARG A 173 -1.43 20.48 -25.64
C ARG A 173 -0.40 20.66 -24.53
N GLU A 174 -0.69 21.48 -23.52
CA GLU A 174 0.20 21.67 -22.38
C GLU A 174 0.42 20.36 -21.62
N GLU A 175 -0.66 19.64 -21.29
CA GLU A 175 -0.57 18.35 -20.59
C GLU A 175 0.15 17.28 -21.42
N ARG A 176 -0.08 17.27 -22.74
CA ARG A 176 0.67 16.40 -23.66
C ARG A 176 2.17 16.72 -23.64
N GLN A 177 2.54 18.00 -23.57
CA GLN A 177 3.94 18.40 -23.47
C GLN A 177 4.55 17.96 -22.12
N ARG A 178 3.81 18.13 -21.01
CA ARG A 178 4.22 17.65 -19.68
C ARG A 178 4.46 16.15 -19.67
N LEU A 179 3.58 15.35 -20.27
CA LEU A 179 3.76 13.90 -20.41
C LEU A 179 4.99 13.53 -21.25
N CYS A 180 5.22 14.23 -22.36
CA CYS A 180 6.41 14.04 -23.19
C CYS A 180 7.71 14.36 -22.45
N ASN A 181 7.73 15.45 -21.67
CA ASN A 181 8.85 15.84 -20.83
C ASN A 181 9.11 14.79 -19.74
N HIS A 182 8.06 14.33 -19.05
CA HIS A 182 8.15 13.27 -18.04
C HIS A 182 8.72 11.98 -18.62
N ARG A 183 8.13 11.47 -19.71
CA ARG A 183 8.61 10.25 -20.39
C ARG A 183 10.06 10.36 -20.84
N SER A 184 10.51 11.56 -21.22
CA SER A 184 11.89 11.79 -21.65
C SER A 184 12.92 11.52 -20.54
N ARG A 185 12.57 11.79 -19.27
CA ARG A 185 13.42 11.46 -18.10
C ARG A 185 13.70 9.95 -17.98
N PHE A 186 12.75 9.13 -18.42
CA PHE A 186 12.81 7.65 -18.34
C PHE A 186 13.20 6.96 -19.66
N LYS A 187 13.64 7.73 -20.67
CA LYS A 187 14.15 7.16 -21.94
C LYS A 187 15.38 6.29 -21.71
N LEU A 188 16.33 6.75 -20.88
CA LEU A 188 17.62 6.09 -20.65
C LEU A 188 17.62 5.05 -19.52
N HIS A 189 16.62 5.07 -18.62
CA HIS A 189 16.46 4.08 -17.53
C HIS A 189 16.31 2.63 -18.02
N THR A 190 16.06 2.43 -19.30
CA THR A 190 15.86 1.10 -19.92
C THR A 190 17.13 0.49 -20.51
N ARG A 191 18.25 1.21 -20.50
CA ARG A 191 19.50 0.75 -21.09
C ARG A 191 20.45 0.31 -19.99
N SER A 192 20.67 -0.99 -19.86
CA SER A 192 21.84 -1.47 -19.13
C SER A 192 23.07 -0.89 -19.82
N GLY A 193 23.80 0.00 -19.15
CA GLY A 193 25.00 0.63 -19.71
C GLY A 193 26.00 -0.41 -20.21
N LYS A 194 26.05 -1.58 -19.56
CA LYS A 194 26.83 -2.75 -19.98
C LYS A 194 26.39 -3.29 -21.35
N LYS A 195 25.08 -3.52 -21.56
CA LYS A 195 24.56 -3.98 -22.87
C LYS A 195 24.74 -2.93 -23.97
N VAL A 196 24.62 -1.64 -23.65
CA VAL A 196 24.88 -0.56 -24.63
C VAL A 196 26.35 -0.54 -25.04
N ARG A 197 27.28 -0.68 -24.09
CA ARG A 197 28.71 -0.76 -24.42
C ARG A 197 29.01 -1.98 -25.28
N THR A 198 28.48 -3.15 -24.94
CA THR A 198 28.67 -4.36 -25.75
C THR A 198 28.10 -4.23 -27.17
N GLU A 199 26.92 -3.62 -27.34
CA GLU A 199 26.37 -3.36 -28.67
C GLU A 199 27.17 -2.30 -29.45
N LEU A 200 27.67 -1.25 -28.77
CA LEU A 200 28.57 -0.26 -29.37
C LEU A 200 29.90 -0.90 -29.80
N GLU A 201 30.48 -1.78 -28.98
CA GLU A 201 31.70 -2.53 -29.31
C GLU A 201 31.48 -3.41 -30.54
N LYS A 202 30.34 -4.13 -30.62
CA LYS A 202 29.97 -4.91 -31.81
C LYS A 202 29.80 -4.03 -33.05
N LEU A 203 29.13 -2.89 -32.93
CA LEU A 203 28.95 -1.96 -34.05
C LEU A 203 30.28 -1.34 -34.48
N THR A 204 31.18 -1.07 -33.53
CA THR A 204 32.53 -0.55 -33.80
C THR A 204 33.37 -1.59 -34.51
N ALA A 205 33.35 -2.85 -34.06
CA ALA A 205 34.02 -3.96 -34.72
C ALA A 205 33.49 -4.13 -36.16
N ARG A 206 32.15 -4.14 -36.31
CA ARG A 206 31.51 -4.24 -37.63
C ARG A 206 31.82 -3.06 -38.54
N TRP A 207 32.00 -1.86 -38.00
CA TRP A 207 32.41 -0.67 -38.76
C TRP A 207 33.85 -0.78 -39.26
N LEU A 208 34.76 -1.33 -38.43
CA LEU A 208 36.16 -1.56 -38.78
C LEU A 208 36.35 -2.69 -39.80
N GLU A 209 35.41 -3.64 -39.85
CA GLU A 209 35.36 -4.72 -40.83
C GLU A 209 34.79 -4.29 -42.19
N LEU A 210 34.21 -3.08 -42.30
CA LEU A 210 33.78 -2.57 -43.59
C LEU A 210 35.02 -2.24 -44.45
N PRO A 211 35.09 -2.72 -45.70
CA PRO A 211 36.21 -2.40 -46.58
C PRO A 211 36.28 -0.89 -46.81
N GLN A 212 37.49 -0.32 -46.79
CA GLN A 212 37.74 1.11 -47.01
C GLN A 212 37.52 1.59 -48.46
N ASP A 213 36.77 0.84 -49.26
CA ASP A 213 36.43 1.25 -50.61
C ASP A 213 35.16 2.11 -50.59
N ASN A 214 35.36 3.35 -50.18
CA ASN A 214 34.59 4.51 -50.65
C ASN A 214 35.39 5.81 -50.49
N GLN A 215 36.72 5.75 -50.63
CA GLN A 215 37.56 6.93 -50.86
C GLN A 215 38.50 6.71 -52.03
N LYS A 216 37.97 6.93 -53.25
CA LYS A 216 38.60 7.32 -54.53
C LYS A 216 37.62 6.91 -55.66
N ARG A 217 37.09 7.75 -56.55
CA ARG A 217 37.80 8.54 -57.59
C ARG A 217 39.26 8.15 -57.78
#